data_AF-A0A2W5T1D6-F1
#
_entry.id   AF-A0A2W5T1D6-F1
#
_cell.length_a   1.000
_cell.length_b   1.000
_cell.length_c   1.000
_cell.angle_alpha   90.00
_cell.angle_beta   90.00
_cell.angle_gamma   90.00
#
_symmetry.space_group_name_H-M   'P 1'
#
loop_
_entity.id
_entity.type
_entity.pdbx_description
1 polymer ?
#
loop_
_entity_poly.entity_id
_entity_poly.type
_entity_poly.pdbx_seq_one_letter_code
_entity_poly.pdbx_strand_id
1 'polypeptide(L)'
;MSSAAAPAPSLAIISPVKDFLFFYLSATVVLLAWFASSVLHVRGDIILATVAVASNGPHLVSTWTRVYFDPHEWQSRKLTTVVIPIVIFVFVLLLNWKLAEYGPRILNSAILYWATWHFVAQNWGILRIYQRKSGESLEATALKLEKPLLLVSVLFCVLHRLYTGPRTLFGVEVYYAKVPYAAILALLAPIAVLLGFILVTRIRERNQPWAKGAWLRLAFIGCSFMGFFVPFILITEDSTSAFAAAACWHGFQYLGMMRHYNRNTWKGGVNERAKIISWLSQPGWSRGFLYWAMLMALAGAVYVVVFALSLVTSWSFFTWAGVIWVSLTLSHYWVDGVIWKLRKPELAQRVGIQTAA
;
A
#
# COMPACT_ATOMS: atom_id res chain seq x y z
N MET A 1 11.60 46.87 7.76
CA MET A 1 10.72 45.69 7.89
C MET A 1 11.56 44.46 7.58
N SER A 2 11.96 43.70 8.61
CA SER A 2 12.72 42.46 8.44
C SER A 2 11.80 41.44 7.74
N SER A 3 12.13 41.01 6.53
CA SER A 3 11.39 39.92 5.88
C SER A 3 11.63 38.68 6.73
N ALA A 4 10.60 38.21 7.44
CA ALA A 4 10.67 36.96 8.18
C ALA A 4 11.14 35.87 7.22
N ALA A 5 12.30 35.27 7.50
CA ALA A 5 12.84 34.19 6.70
C ALA A 5 11.80 33.09 6.57
N ALA A 6 11.52 32.65 5.34
CA ALA A 6 10.57 31.58 5.11
C ALA A 6 10.95 30.36 5.96
N PRO A 7 9.99 29.73 6.66
CA PRO A 7 10.28 28.57 7.50
C PRO A 7 10.95 27.48 6.67
N ALA A 8 11.99 26.87 7.22
CA ALA A 8 12.71 25.78 6.56
C ALA A 8 11.72 24.67 6.14
N PRO A 9 11.84 24.13 4.92
CA PRO A 9 10.90 23.14 4.41
C PRO A 9 10.88 21.90 5.30
N SER A 10 9.69 21.50 5.75
CA SER A 10 9.51 20.31 6.57
C SER A 10 9.79 19.03 5.77
N LEU A 11 10.68 18.19 6.30
CA LEU A 11 10.97 16.84 5.79
C LEU A 11 9.76 15.91 5.91
N ALA A 12 8.86 16.16 6.87
CA ALA A 12 7.68 15.33 7.07
C ALA A 12 6.64 15.53 5.95
N ILE A 13 6.00 14.44 5.55
CA ILE A 13 4.84 14.39 4.65
C ILE A 13 3.63 14.98 5.37
N ILE A 14 3.30 14.45 6.55
CA ILE A 14 2.13 14.84 7.34
C ILE A 14 2.56 15.70 8.53
N SER A 15 3.41 15.12 9.39
CA SER A 15 4.01 15.73 10.59
C SER A 15 4.96 14.70 11.18
N PRO A 16 6.02 15.06 11.93
CA PRO A 16 7.00 14.09 12.44
C PRO A 16 6.37 12.88 13.16
N VAL A 17 5.41 13.12 14.06
CA VAL A 17 4.73 12.06 14.82
C VAL A 17 3.90 11.16 13.89
N LYS A 18 3.08 11.75 13.01
CA LYS A 18 2.22 10.97 12.11
C LYS A 18 3.02 10.20 11.07
N ASP A 19 4.11 10.77 10.59
CA ASP A 19 5.02 10.09 9.67
C ASP A 19 5.65 8.88 10.37
N PHE A 20 6.15 9.07 11.60
CA PHE A 20 6.65 7.97 12.42
C PHE A 20 5.59 6.87 12.56
N LEU A 21 4.37 7.22 12.98
CA LEU A 21 3.29 6.24 13.17
C LEU A 21 2.91 5.48 11.88
N PHE A 22 2.66 6.20 10.78
CA PHE A 22 2.11 5.60 9.57
C PHE A 22 3.15 5.01 8.63
N PHE A 23 4.39 5.53 8.60
CA PHE A 23 5.40 5.13 7.61
C PHE A 23 6.56 4.33 8.19
N TYR A 24 6.81 4.40 9.50
CA TYR A 24 7.91 3.69 10.17
C TYR A 24 7.39 2.65 11.15
N LEU A 25 6.63 3.08 12.17
CA LEU A 25 6.09 2.20 13.20
C LEU A 25 5.08 1.21 12.63
N SER A 26 4.31 1.57 11.59
CA SER A 26 3.41 0.63 10.92
C SER A 26 4.12 -0.63 10.43
N ALA A 27 5.43 -0.57 10.15
CA ALA A 27 6.20 -1.73 9.75
C ALA A 27 6.37 -2.74 10.90
N THR A 28 6.17 -2.38 12.17
CA THR A 28 6.20 -3.37 13.26
C THR A 28 4.91 -4.21 13.33
N VAL A 29 3.84 -3.81 12.63
CA VAL A 29 2.59 -4.58 12.59
C VAL A 29 2.79 -5.96 11.97
N VAL A 30 3.75 -6.13 11.04
CA VAL A 30 4.06 -7.47 10.51
C VAL A 30 4.65 -8.40 11.58
N LEU A 31 5.29 -7.86 12.62
CA LEU A 31 5.78 -8.66 13.75
C LEU A 31 4.63 -9.18 14.61
N LEU A 32 3.54 -8.41 14.75
CA LEU A 32 2.34 -8.86 15.45
C LEU A 32 1.67 -10.02 14.71
N ALA A 33 1.57 -9.93 13.39
CA ALA A 33 1.04 -11.01 12.56
C ALA A 33 1.94 -12.25 12.57
N TRP A 34 3.27 -12.06 12.53
CA TRP A 34 4.23 -13.15 12.69
C TRP A 34 4.11 -13.82 14.04
N PHE A 35 4.06 -13.06 15.13
CA PHE A 35 3.89 -13.62 16.47
C PHE A 35 2.58 -14.40 16.60
N ALA A 36 1.48 -13.84 16.09
CA ALA A 36 0.18 -14.51 16.08
C ALA A 36 0.22 -15.83 15.28
N SER A 37 0.86 -15.84 14.10
CA SER A 37 0.93 -17.01 13.22
C SER A 37 1.91 -18.07 13.72
N SER A 38 3.15 -17.69 13.98
CA SER A 38 4.26 -18.62 14.20
C SER A 38 4.48 -18.98 15.67
N VAL A 39 4.02 -18.16 16.61
CA VAL A 39 4.17 -18.42 18.07
C VAL A 39 2.84 -18.84 18.69
N LEU A 40 1.76 -18.10 18.42
CA LEU A 40 0.44 -18.41 18.97
C LEU A 40 -0.37 -19.39 18.11
N HIS A 41 0.10 -19.74 16.92
CA HIS A 41 -0.58 -20.62 15.97
C HIS A 41 -2.03 -20.21 15.68
N VAL A 42 -2.28 -18.89 15.66
CA VAL A 42 -3.57 -18.34 15.23
C VAL A 42 -3.78 -18.67 13.77
N ARG A 43 -4.95 -19.24 13.45
CA ARG A 43 -5.29 -19.63 12.08
C ARG A 43 -5.23 -18.43 11.12
N GLY A 44 -4.69 -18.65 9.93
CA GLY A 44 -4.49 -17.58 8.94
C GLY A 44 -5.78 -16.93 8.45
N ASP A 45 -6.93 -17.61 8.50
CA ASP A 45 -8.23 -17.02 8.20
C ASP A 45 -8.69 -16.00 9.25
N ILE A 46 -8.37 -16.23 10.54
CA ILE A 46 -8.63 -15.26 11.62
C ILE A 46 -7.71 -14.05 11.47
N ILE A 47 -6.43 -14.27 11.15
CA ILE A 47 -5.48 -13.18 10.87
C ILE A 47 -5.97 -12.36 9.67
N LEU A 48 -6.36 -13.02 8.57
CA LEU A 48 -6.88 -12.36 7.39
C LEU A 48 -8.15 -11.54 7.70
N ALA A 49 -9.11 -12.11 8.43
CA ALA A 49 -10.33 -11.41 8.81
C ALA A 49 -10.03 -10.18 9.69
N THR A 50 -9.12 -10.32 10.65
CA THR A 50 -8.66 -9.22 11.51
C THR A 50 -8.04 -8.10 10.67
N VAL A 51 -7.15 -8.45 9.74
CA VAL A 51 -6.53 -7.49 8.83
C VAL A 51 -7.55 -6.84 7.90
N ALA A 52 -8.51 -7.60 7.39
CA ALA A 52 -9.56 -7.10 6.52
C ALA A 52 -10.40 -6.01 7.20
N VAL A 53 -10.72 -6.18 8.49
CA VAL A 53 -11.46 -5.18 9.26
C VAL A 53 -10.57 -4.01 9.68
N ALA A 54 -9.37 -4.28 10.20
CA ALA A 54 -8.53 -3.26 10.83
C ALA A 54 -7.81 -2.34 9.83
N SER A 55 -7.40 -2.88 8.67
CA SER A 55 -6.52 -2.18 7.73
C SER A 55 -6.96 -2.35 6.28
N ASN A 56 -7.00 -3.58 5.74
CA ASN A 56 -7.10 -3.79 4.30
C ASN A 56 -8.45 -3.38 3.69
N GLY A 57 -9.57 -3.69 4.35
CA GLY A 57 -10.90 -3.23 3.94
C GLY A 57 -10.99 -1.70 3.97
N PRO A 58 -10.72 -1.04 5.12
CA PRO A 58 -10.63 0.42 5.19
C PRO A 58 -9.68 1.04 4.17
N HIS A 59 -8.53 0.42 3.91
CA HIS A 59 -7.54 0.84 2.92
C HIS A 59 -8.14 0.86 1.52
N LEU A 60 -8.73 -0.26 1.06
CA LEU A 60 -9.33 -0.37 -0.26
C LEU A 60 -10.45 0.67 -0.47
N VAL A 61 -11.35 0.82 0.50
CA VAL A 61 -12.46 1.78 0.39
C VAL A 61 -12.01 3.22 0.66
N SER A 62 -10.82 3.46 1.23
CA SER A 62 -10.33 4.82 1.38
C SER A 62 -10.01 5.48 0.03
N THR A 63 -9.67 4.72 -1.01
CA THR A 63 -9.59 5.24 -2.39
C THR A 63 -10.90 5.85 -2.86
N TRP A 64 -12.04 5.31 -2.39
CA TRP A 64 -13.36 5.81 -2.77
C TRP A 64 -13.57 7.24 -2.28
N THR A 65 -13.01 7.58 -1.12
CA THR A 65 -13.11 8.93 -0.56
C THR A 65 -12.46 10.00 -1.44
N ARG A 66 -11.47 9.60 -2.25
CA ARG A 66 -10.83 10.47 -3.24
C ARG A 66 -11.57 10.52 -4.56
N VAL A 67 -12.12 9.38 -4.97
CA VAL A 67 -12.54 9.16 -6.36
C VAL A 67 -14.04 9.27 -6.54
N TYR A 68 -14.82 8.68 -5.63
CA TYR A 68 -16.28 8.60 -5.71
C TYR A 68 -16.98 9.66 -4.86
N PHE A 69 -16.35 10.11 -3.77
CA PHE A 69 -16.89 11.15 -2.90
C PHE A 69 -16.50 12.57 -3.32
N ASP A 70 -15.65 12.71 -4.35
CA ASP A 70 -15.35 13.98 -5.01
C ASP A 70 -15.99 13.96 -6.41
N PRO A 71 -17.08 14.72 -6.64
CA PRO A 71 -17.74 14.76 -7.94
C PRO A 71 -16.83 15.19 -9.09
N HIS A 72 -15.81 16.01 -8.82
CA HIS A 72 -14.87 16.44 -9.84
C HIS A 72 -13.98 15.28 -10.32
N GLU A 73 -13.45 14.48 -9.38
CA GLU A 73 -12.62 13.31 -9.73
C GLU A 73 -13.45 12.22 -10.42
N TRP A 74 -14.67 11.95 -9.93
CA TRP A 74 -15.57 10.97 -10.57
C TRP A 74 -15.93 11.36 -12.00
N GLN A 75 -16.33 12.61 -12.23
CA GLN A 75 -16.78 13.07 -13.55
C GLN A 75 -15.63 13.15 -14.55
N SER A 76 -14.44 13.56 -14.12
CA SER A 76 -13.27 13.70 -14.98
C SER A 76 -12.61 12.37 -15.33
N ARG A 77 -12.95 11.27 -14.66
CA ARG A 77 -12.28 9.96 -14.81
C ARG A 77 -13.21 8.77 -15.01
N LYS A 78 -14.41 8.96 -15.56
CA LYS A 78 -15.43 7.89 -15.74
C LYS A 78 -14.90 6.56 -16.29
N LEU A 79 -13.97 6.60 -17.25
CA LEU A 79 -13.31 5.39 -17.75
C LEU A 79 -12.60 4.61 -16.62
N THR A 80 -11.78 5.30 -15.84
CA THR A 80 -11.02 4.70 -14.73
C THR A 80 -11.89 4.33 -13.54
N THR A 81 -12.97 5.08 -13.29
CA THR A 81 -13.78 4.96 -12.06
C THR A 81 -15.03 4.11 -12.24
N VAL A 82 -15.48 3.88 -13.48
CA VAL A 82 -16.70 3.09 -13.76
C VAL A 82 -16.40 1.92 -14.66
N VAL A 83 -15.90 2.21 -15.85
CA VAL A 83 -15.75 1.20 -16.91
C VAL A 83 -14.72 0.17 -16.52
N ILE A 84 -13.53 0.58 -16.06
CA ILE A 84 -12.47 -0.36 -15.68
C ILE A 84 -12.89 -1.27 -14.51
N PRO A 85 -13.45 -0.76 -13.39
CA PRO A 85 -13.96 -1.64 -12.33
C PRO A 85 -15.02 -2.65 -12.79
N ILE A 86 -15.94 -2.24 -13.67
CA ILE A 86 -16.95 -3.15 -14.24
C ILE A 86 -16.27 -4.23 -15.10
N VAL A 87 -15.34 -3.84 -15.98
CA VAL A 87 -14.60 -4.80 -16.83
C VAL A 87 -13.81 -5.79 -15.97
N ILE A 88 -13.14 -5.31 -14.92
CA ILE A 88 -12.43 -6.17 -13.96
C ILE A 88 -13.40 -7.13 -13.27
N PHE A 89 -14.54 -6.64 -12.79
CA PHE A 89 -15.54 -7.47 -12.13
C PHE A 89 -16.07 -8.57 -13.06
N VAL A 90 -16.46 -8.22 -14.28
CA VAL A 90 -16.93 -9.19 -15.29
C VAL A 90 -15.83 -10.20 -15.59
N PHE A 91 -14.59 -9.77 -15.75
CA PHE A 91 -13.45 -10.66 -15.99
C PHE A 91 -13.25 -11.65 -14.84
N VAL A 92 -13.22 -11.18 -13.59
CA VAL A 92 -13.06 -12.03 -12.40
C VAL A 92 -14.22 -13.01 -12.26
N LEU A 93 -15.45 -12.55 -12.50
CA LEU A 93 -16.66 -13.35 -12.47
C LEU A 93 -16.60 -14.48 -13.51
N LEU A 94 -16.24 -14.15 -14.76
CA LEU A 94 -16.14 -15.12 -15.84
C LEU A 94 -15.02 -16.14 -15.59
N LEU A 95 -13.86 -15.74 -15.06
CA LEU A 95 -12.79 -16.68 -14.71
C LEU A 95 -13.23 -17.68 -13.65
N ASN A 96 -13.89 -17.22 -12.58
CA ASN A 96 -14.41 -18.12 -11.55
C ASN A 96 -15.51 -19.04 -12.09
N TRP A 97 -16.39 -18.52 -12.96
CA TRP A 97 -17.51 -19.29 -13.49
C TRP A 97 -17.11 -20.31 -14.55
N LYS A 98 -16.22 -19.95 -15.49
CA LYS A 98 -15.91 -20.76 -16.67
C LYS A 98 -14.71 -21.69 -16.49
N LEU A 99 -13.77 -21.35 -15.60
CA LEU A 99 -12.51 -22.10 -15.47
C LEU A 99 -12.41 -22.93 -14.19
N ALA A 100 -13.50 -23.05 -13.43
CA ALA A 100 -13.57 -23.86 -12.20
C ALA A 100 -12.33 -23.64 -11.30
N GLU A 101 -11.56 -24.68 -10.99
CA GLU A 101 -10.36 -24.62 -10.15
C GLU A 101 -9.21 -23.77 -10.72
N TYR A 102 -9.12 -23.63 -12.05
CA TYR A 102 -8.08 -22.80 -12.68
C TYR A 102 -8.36 -21.30 -12.51
N GLY A 103 -9.64 -20.91 -12.36
CA GLY A 103 -10.04 -19.51 -12.17
C GLY A 103 -9.41 -18.88 -10.93
N PRO A 104 -9.69 -19.39 -9.72
CA PRO A 104 -9.08 -18.94 -8.47
C PRO A 104 -7.55 -19.02 -8.50
N ARG A 105 -6.97 -20.03 -9.14
CA ARG A 105 -5.51 -20.16 -9.27
C ARG A 105 -4.91 -19.01 -10.09
N ILE A 106 -5.48 -18.68 -11.24
CA ILE A 106 -5.05 -17.53 -12.07
C ILE A 106 -5.20 -16.23 -11.27
N LEU A 107 -6.34 -16.03 -10.63
CA LEU A 107 -6.65 -14.82 -9.87
C LEU A 107 -5.73 -14.63 -8.67
N ASN A 108 -5.51 -15.67 -7.87
CA ASN A 108 -4.63 -15.60 -6.70
C ASN A 108 -3.16 -15.39 -7.11
N SER A 109 -2.75 -15.95 -8.25
CA SER A 109 -1.44 -15.65 -8.83
C SER A 109 -1.33 -14.18 -9.23
N ALA A 110 -2.34 -13.65 -9.93
CA ALA A 110 -2.40 -12.26 -10.34
C ALA A 110 -2.37 -11.32 -9.12
N ILE A 111 -3.11 -11.66 -8.05
CA ILE A 111 -3.10 -10.91 -6.80
C ILE A 111 -1.71 -10.95 -6.17
N LEU A 112 -1.07 -12.11 -6.02
CA LEU A 112 0.24 -12.19 -5.39
C LEU A 112 1.25 -11.28 -6.09
N TYR A 113 1.35 -11.38 -7.42
CA TYR A 113 2.32 -10.61 -8.20
C TYR A 113 1.97 -9.12 -8.30
N TRP A 114 0.70 -8.79 -8.55
CA TRP A 114 0.29 -7.40 -8.66
C TRP A 114 0.27 -6.71 -7.31
N ALA A 115 -0.13 -7.38 -6.22
CA ALA A 115 0.00 -6.85 -4.86
C ALA A 115 1.45 -6.54 -4.53
N THR A 116 2.37 -7.46 -4.82
CA THR A 116 3.81 -7.25 -4.62
C THR A 116 4.28 -5.99 -5.36
N TRP A 117 3.94 -5.87 -6.65
CA TRP A 117 4.27 -4.68 -7.43
C TRP A 117 3.62 -3.41 -6.85
N HIS A 118 2.35 -3.49 -6.47
CA HIS A 118 1.58 -2.37 -5.93
C HIS A 118 2.17 -1.86 -4.60
N PHE A 119 2.54 -2.77 -3.70
CA PHE A 119 3.21 -2.46 -2.43
C PHE A 119 4.56 -1.77 -2.67
N VAL A 120 5.36 -2.27 -3.62
CA VAL A 120 6.62 -1.62 -4.00
C VAL A 120 6.37 -0.25 -4.63
N ALA A 121 5.40 -0.13 -5.53
CA ALA A 121 5.07 1.13 -6.20
C ALA A 121 4.59 2.19 -5.20
N GLN A 122 3.81 1.81 -4.19
CA GLN A 122 3.42 2.70 -3.09
C GLN A 122 4.62 3.14 -2.27
N ASN A 123 5.45 2.20 -1.80
CA ASN A 123 6.64 2.53 -1.00
C ASN A 123 7.60 3.42 -1.81
N TRP A 124 7.79 3.17 -3.10
CA TRP A 124 8.53 4.07 -3.99
C TRP A 124 7.88 5.45 -4.11
N GLY A 125 6.54 5.52 -4.19
CA GLY A 125 5.80 6.77 -4.21
C GLY A 125 6.02 7.61 -2.93
N ILE A 126 5.93 6.99 -1.76
CA ILE A 126 6.20 7.63 -0.46
C ILE A 126 7.66 8.08 -0.39
N LEU A 127 8.59 7.20 -0.77
CA LEU A 127 10.01 7.52 -0.81
C LEU A 127 10.27 8.73 -1.72
N ARG A 128 9.64 8.81 -2.89
CA ARG A 128 9.74 9.97 -3.80
C ARG A 128 9.26 11.28 -3.19
N ILE A 129 8.29 11.25 -2.29
CA ILE A 129 7.86 12.46 -1.55
C ILE A 129 8.99 12.90 -0.63
N TYR A 130 9.59 11.99 0.14
CA TYR A 130 10.77 12.30 0.96
C TYR A 130 11.97 12.78 0.13
N GLN A 131 12.23 12.17 -1.03
CA GLN A 131 13.30 12.60 -1.93
C GLN A 131 13.11 14.07 -2.37
N ARG A 132 11.88 14.47 -2.71
CA ARG A 132 11.59 15.85 -3.11
C ARG A 132 11.60 16.83 -1.94
N LYS A 133 11.35 16.37 -0.72
CA LYS A 133 11.40 17.20 0.49
C LYS A 133 12.79 17.32 1.10
N SER A 134 13.73 16.44 0.76
CA SER A 134 15.04 16.39 1.42
C SER A 134 16.00 17.51 1.01
N GLY A 135 15.73 18.21 -0.10
CA GLY A 135 16.64 19.23 -0.65
C GLY A 135 17.90 18.66 -1.32
N GLU A 136 17.99 17.34 -1.48
CA GLU A 136 19.07 16.69 -2.22
C GLU A 136 18.75 16.72 -3.72
N SER A 137 19.76 16.93 -4.56
CA SER A 137 19.58 16.92 -6.02
C SER A 137 19.00 15.60 -6.48
N LEU A 138 17.88 15.63 -7.22
CA LEU A 138 17.25 14.42 -7.78
C LEU A 138 18.17 13.66 -8.77
N GLU A 139 19.25 14.30 -9.21
CA GLU A 139 20.26 13.69 -10.08
C GLU A 139 21.32 12.89 -9.32
N ALA A 140 21.40 13.02 -7.98
CA ALA A 140 22.38 12.33 -7.17
C ALA A 140 22.27 10.80 -7.34
N THR A 141 23.42 10.15 -7.54
CA THR A 141 23.48 8.70 -7.78
C THR A 141 22.84 7.90 -6.64
N ALA A 142 23.12 8.26 -5.39
CA ALA A 142 22.56 7.55 -4.23
C ALA A 142 21.01 7.59 -4.22
N LEU A 143 20.40 8.70 -4.64
CA LEU A 143 18.95 8.84 -4.80
C LEU A 143 18.36 7.92 -5.88
N LYS A 144 19.08 7.76 -7.00
CA LYS A 144 18.68 6.88 -8.10
C LYS A 144 18.78 5.40 -7.73
N LEU A 145 19.72 5.05 -6.85
CA LEU A 145 19.95 3.67 -6.38
C LEU A 145 18.96 3.20 -5.29
N GLU A 146 18.22 4.12 -4.66
CA GLU A 146 17.19 3.77 -3.66
C GLU A 146 16.06 2.89 -4.26
N LYS A 147 15.66 3.12 -5.52
CA LYS A 147 14.64 2.30 -6.20
C LYS A 147 15.11 0.88 -6.51
N PRO A 148 16.28 0.67 -7.15
CA PRO A 148 16.86 -0.67 -7.31
C PRO A 148 17.02 -1.40 -5.98
N LEU A 149 17.51 -0.74 -4.92
CA LEU A 149 17.65 -1.36 -3.61
C LEU A 149 16.30 -1.87 -3.09
N LEU A 150 15.26 -1.04 -3.14
CA LEU A 150 13.90 -1.44 -2.75
C LEU A 150 13.39 -2.63 -3.59
N LEU A 151 13.49 -2.53 -4.92
CA LEU A 151 12.99 -3.56 -5.84
C LEU A 151 13.66 -4.91 -5.64
N VAL A 152 15.00 -4.94 -5.61
CA VAL A 152 15.76 -6.19 -5.49
C VAL A 152 15.55 -6.82 -4.12
N SER A 153 15.43 -6.02 -3.07
CA SER A 153 15.14 -6.52 -1.71
C SER A 153 13.77 -7.20 -1.63
N VAL A 154 12.74 -6.62 -2.27
CA VAL A 154 11.42 -7.25 -2.34
C VAL A 154 11.42 -8.49 -3.22
N LEU A 155 12.12 -8.43 -4.36
CA LEU A 155 12.25 -9.58 -5.26
C LEU A 155 12.88 -10.78 -4.55
N PHE A 156 13.94 -10.54 -3.76
CA PHE A 156 14.53 -11.58 -2.92
C PHE A 156 13.50 -12.20 -1.97
N CYS A 157 12.74 -11.39 -1.24
CA CYS A 157 11.75 -11.89 -0.27
C CYS A 157 10.68 -12.76 -0.95
N VAL A 158 10.12 -12.30 -2.07
CA VAL A 158 9.04 -13.01 -2.77
C VAL A 158 9.55 -14.26 -3.48
N LEU A 159 10.72 -14.21 -4.14
CA LEU A 159 11.29 -15.41 -4.77
C LEU A 159 11.68 -16.46 -3.74
N HIS A 160 12.26 -16.04 -2.61
CA HIS A 160 12.56 -16.95 -1.51
C HIS A 160 11.28 -17.65 -1.03
N ARG A 161 10.18 -16.91 -0.80
CA ARG A 161 8.89 -17.51 -0.45
C ARG A 161 8.41 -18.50 -1.50
N LEU A 162 8.43 -18.13 -2.77
CA LEU A 162 7.98 -19.00 -3.85
C LEU A 162 8.83 -20.27 -3.95
N TYR A 163 10.11 -20.21 -3.57
CA TYR A 163 10.98 -21.36 -3.49
C TYR A 163 10.68 -22.26 -2.27
N THR A 164 10.67 -21.69 -1.06
CA THR A 164 10.54 -22.45 0.20
C THR A 164 9.11 -22.87 0.52
N GLY A 165 8.11 -22.15 0.00
CA GLY A 165 6.70 -22.36 0.28
C GLY A 165 6.25 -21.86 1.67
N PRO A 166 4.97 -22.13 2.03
CA PRO A 166 3.92 -22.67 1.16
C PRO A 166 3.59 -21.73 -0.02
N ARG A 167 3.08 -22.33 -1.10
CA ARG A 167 2.79 -21.66 -2.38
C ARG A 167 1.30 -21.47 -2.61
N THR A 168 0.55 -21.35 -1.52
CA THR A 168 -0.90 -21.23 -1.51
C THR A 168 -1.31 -19.84 -1.05
N LEU A 169 -2.22 -19.19 -1.76
CA LEU A 169 -2.85 -17.95 -1.32
C LEU A 169 -4.35 -18.20 -1.23
N PHE A 170 -4.96 -17.88 -0.09
CA PHE A 170 -6.38 -18.15 0.20
C PHE A 170 -6.79 -19.62 -0.06
N GLY A 171 -5.89 -20.54 0.29
CA GLY A 171 -6.10 -21.98 0.13
C GLY A 171 -5.86 -22.54 -1.27
N VAL A 172 -5.52 -21.71 -2.26
CA VAL A 172 -5.29 -22.15 -3.65
C VAL A 172 -3.82 -21.99 -4.02
N GLU A 173 -3.20 -23.02 -4.61
CA GLU A 173 -1.83 -22.93 -5.11
C GLU A 173 -1.72 -21.84 -6.20
N VAL A 174 -0.70 -20.99 -6.13
CA VAL A 174 -0.42 -20.00 -7.17
C VAL A 174 0.46 -20.60 -8.28
N TYR A 175 0.48 -19.97 -9.44
CA TYR A 175 1.51 -20.21 -10.45
C TYR A 175 2.80 -19.54 -10.02
N TYR A 176 3.93 -20.22 -10.22
CA TYR A 176 5.26 -19.71 -9.90
C TYR A 176 6.33 -20.31 -10.82
N ALA A 177 7.38 -19.54 -11.06
CA ALA A 177 8.56 -20.02 -11.76
C ALA A 177 9.47 -20.79 -10.80
N LYS A 178 10.01 -21.93 -11.25
CA LYS A 178 11.01 -22.70 -10.52
C LYS A 178 12.39 -22.06 -10.73
N VAL A 179 12.74 -21.10 -9.87
CA VAL A 179 14.05 -20.44 -9.89
C VAL A 179 15.04 -21.25 -9.02
N PRO A 180 16.24 -21.59 -9.50
CA PRO A 180 17.25 -22.25 -8.67
C PRO A 180 17.56 -21.44 -7.40
N TYR A 181 17.66 -22.10 -6.25
CA TYR A 181 17.89 -21.40 -4.97
C TYR A 181 19.16 -20.55 -4.96
N ALA A 182 20.23 -21.05 -5.60
CA ALA A 182 21.47 -20.31 -5.76
C ALA A 182 21.26 -18.96 -6.47
N ALA A 183 20.38 -18.89 -7.47
CA ALA A 183 20.06 -17.64 -8.16
C ALA A 183 19.25 -16.68 -7.26
N ILE A 184 18.41 -17.21 -6.37
CA ILE A 184 17.68 -16.42 -5.37
C ILE A 184 18.65 -15.84 -4.35
N LEU A 185 19.54 -16.67 -3.80
CA LEU A 185 20.59 -16.24 -2.86
C LEU A 185 21.56 -15.25 -3.50
N ALA A 186 21.85 -15.39 -4.79
CA ALA A 186 22.69 -14.45 -5.53
C ALA A 186 22.14 -13.01 -5.52
N LEU A 187 20.84 -12.80 -5.26
CA LEU A 187 20.26 -11.45 -5.10
C LEU A 187 20.77 -10.73 -3.83
N LEU A 188 21.31 -11.45 -2.84
CA LEU A 188 21.90 -10.83 -1.66
C LEU A 188 23.15 -10.02 -2.00
N ALA A 189 23.91 -10.41 -3.01
CA ALA A 189 25.11 -9.69 -3.45
C ALA A 189 24.80 -8.27 -3.98
N PRO A 190 23.91 -8.04 -4.97
CA PRO A 190 23.55 -6.70 -5.40
C PRO A 190 22.86 -5.90 -4.28
N ILE A 191 22.09 -6.53 -3.39
CA ILE A 191 21.52 -5.84 -2.20
C ILE A 191 22.65 -5.30 -1.32
N ALA A 192 23.63 -6.12 -0.97
CA ALA A 192 24.77 -5.73 -0.14
C ALA A 192 25.60 -4.62 -0.79
N VAL A 193 25.85 -4.71 -2.10
CA VAL A 193 26.59 -3.68 -2.86
C VAL A 193 25.84 -2.36 -2.88
N LEU A 194 24.53 -2.37 -3.21
CA LEU A 194 23.71 -1.16 -3.25
C LEU A 194 23.60 -0.50 -1.86
N LEU A 195 23.34 -1.30 -0.83
CA LEU A 195 23.25 -0.83 0.54
C LEU A 195 24.60 -0.28 1.03
N GLY A 196 25.70 -1.00 0.79
CA GLY A 196 27.04 -0.56 1.16
C GLY A 196 27.43 0.75 0.48
N PHE A 197 27.17 0.88 -0.82
CA PHE A 197 27.40 2.12 -1.56
C PHE A 197 26.60 3.28 -0.96
N ILE A 198 25.28 3.10 -0.77
CA ILE A 198 24.42 4.14 -0.21
C ILE A 198 24.88 4.54 1.20
N LEU A 199 25.21 3.57 2.06
CA LEU A 199 25.70 3.82 3.42
C LEU A 199 27.00 4.63 3.43
N VAL A 200 27.99 4.22 2.63
CA VAL A 200 29.27 4.94 2.51
C VAL A 200 29.01 6.38 2.03
N THR A 201 28.15 6.57 1.03
CA THR A 201 27.77 7.91 0.57
C THR A 201 27.10 8.71 1.69
N ARG A 202 26.17 8.14 2.45
CA ARG A 202 25.46 8.85 3.54
C ARG A 202 26.39 9.21 4.70
N ILE A 203 27.38 8.38 5.00
CA ILE A 203 28.41 8.67 5.99
C ILE A 203 29.30 9.82 5.51
N ARG A 204 29.72 9.82 4.24
CA ARG A 204 30.53 10.91 3.64
C ARG A 204 29.75 12.23 3.58
N GLU A 205 28.46 12.17 3.31
CA GLU A 205 27.56 13.32 3.19
C GLU A 205 26.90 13.74 4.51
N ARG A 206 27.32 13.19 5.67
CA ARG A 206 26.62 13.37 6.95
C ARG A 206 26.48 14.83 7.42
N ASN A 207 27.34 15.71 6.93
CA ASN A 207 27.33 17.15 7.24
C ASN A 207 26.58 17.99 6.20
N GLN A 208 26.04 17.38 5.15
CA GLN A 208 25.28 18.10 4.13
C GLN A 208 23.90 18.52 4.66
N PRO A 209 23.31 19.62 4.16
CA PRO A 209 21.99 20.10 4.62
C PRO A 209 20.87 19.06 4.50
N TRP A 210 20.96 18.16 3.51
CA TRP A 210 19.99 17.09 3.27
C TRP A 210 20.24 15.79 4.05
N ALA A 211 21.32 15.69 4.84
CA ALA A 211 21.74 14.45 5.49
C ALA A 211 20.65 13.81 6.35
N LYS A 212 19.88 14.62 7.10
CA LYS A 212 18.74 14.14 7.90
C LYS A 212 17.69 13.47 7.02
N GLY A 213 17.35 14.08 5.88
CA GLY A 213 16.42 13.51 4.92
C GLY A 213 16.95 12.20 4.31
N ALA A 214 18.24 12.13 4.01
CA ALA A 214 18.88 10.93 3.47
C ALA A 214 18.81 9.73 4.44
N TRP A 215 19.10 9.95 5.73
CA TRP A 215 18.97 8.89 6.75
C TRP A 215 17.52 8.46 6.97
N LEU A 216 16.59 9.41 6.97
CA LEU A 216 15.16 9.14 7.10
C LEU A 216 14.63 8.26 5.95
N ARG A 217 15.12 8.48 4.72
CA ARG A 217 14.81 7.67 3.55
C ARG A 217 15.41 6.27 3.65
N LEU A 218 16.65 6.13 4.11
CA LEU A 218 17.26 4.83 4.33
C LEU A 218 16.51 4.02 5.42
N ALA A 219 16.10 4.68 6.50
CA ALA A 219 15.26 4.07 7.53
C ALA A 219 13.91 3.60 6.96
N PHE A 220 13.30 4.38 6.05
CA PHE A 220 12.05 4.00 5.39
C PHE A 220 12.23 2.79 4.46
N ILE A 221 13.36 2.70 3.74
CA ILE A 221 13.72 1.51 2.96
C ILE A 221 13.88 0.30 3.89
N GLY A 222 14.52 0.45 5.04
CA GLY A 222 14.61 -0.61 6.05
C GLY A 222 13.25 -1.07 6.58
N CYS A 223 12.34 -0.13 6.86
CA CYS A 223 10.96 -0.44 7.23
C CYS A 223 10.21 -1.16 6.10
N SER A 224 10.45 -0.74 4.85
CA SER A 224 9.89 -1.40 3.67
C SER A 224 10.41 -2.82 3.52
N PHE A 225 11.71 -3.04 3.72
CA PHE A 225 12.29 -4.36 3.72
C PHE A 225 11.67 -5.23 4.81
N MET A 226 11.53 -4.74 6.05
CA MET A 226 10.87 -5.47 7.13
C MET A 226 9.43 -5.87 6.77
N GLY A 227 8.68 -4.97 6.13
CA GLY A 227 7.33 -5.22 5.65
C GLY A 227 7.19 -6.35 4.63
N PHE A 228 8.27 -6.75 3.96
CA PHE A 228 8.32 -7.92 3.08
C PHE A 228 9.08 -9.10 3.69
N PHE A 229 10.17 -8.84 4.40
CA PHE A 229 11.01 -9.85 5.01
C PHE A 229 10.24 -10.65 6.05
N VAL A 230 9.57 -9.99 6.99
CA VAL A 230 8.82 -10.70 8.04
C VAL A 230 7.74 -11.58 7.42
N PRO A 231 6.85 -11.09 6.54
CA PRO A 231 5.80 -11.95 6.02
C PRO A 231 6.29 -13.05 5.07
N PHE A 232 7.23 -12.75 4.18
CA PHE A 232 7.63 -13.70 3.13
C PHE A 232 8.80 -14.62 3.52
N ILE A 233 9.54 -14.30 4.57
CA ILE A 233 10.65 -15.12 5.08
C ILE A 233 10.32 -15.75 6.44
N LEU A 234 9.77 -14.99 7.38
CA LEU A 234 9.62 -15.46 8.77
C LEU A 234 8.29 -16.17 9.05
N ILE A 235 7.20 -15.81 8.37
CA ILE A 235 5.92 -16.54 8.49
C ILE A 235 5.98 -17.74 7.56
N THR A 236 6.36 -18.91 8.08
CA THR A 236 6.64 -20.11 7.26
C THR A 236 5.46 -21.06 7.15
N GLU A 237 4.47 -20.93 8.02
CA GLU A 237 3.41 -21.93 8.20
C GLU A 237 2.31 -21.82 7.15
N ASP A 238 1.92 -20.60 6.77
CA ASP A 238 0.86 -20.37 5.81
C ASP A 238 1.05 -19.04 5.04
N SER A 239 0.64 -18.98 3.76
CA SER A 239 0.83 -17.75 2.97
C SER A 239 -0.34 -16.78 3.04
N THR A 240 -1.44 -17.17 3.70
CA THR A 240 -2.57 -16.27 3.92
C THR A 240 -2.20 -15.25 4.99
N SER A 241 -1.62 -15.68 6.11
CA SER A 241 -1.06 -14.85 7.17
C SER A 241 0.09 -13.99 6.65
N ALA A 242 0.99 -14.57 5.85
CA ALA A 242 2.06 -13.81 5.19
C ALA A 242 1.49 -12.66 4.34
N PHE A 243 0.54 -12.97 3.44
CA PHE A 243 -0.06 -11.95 2.60
C PHE A 243 -0.82 -10.90 3.43
N ALA A 244 -1.61 -11.34 4.42
CA ALA A 244 -2.37 -10.46 5.31
C ALA A 244 -1.45 -9.52 6.10
N ALA A 245 -0.32 -10.00 6.61
CA ALA A 245 0.65 -9.18 7.32
C ALA A 245 1.20 -8.06 6.43
N ALA A 246 1.67 -8.39 5.22
CA ALA A 246 2.17 -7.41 4.26
C ALA A 246 1.09 -6.39 3.85
N ALA A 247 -0.12 -6.86 3.57
CA ALA A 247 -1.26 -6.01 3.24
C ALA A 247 -1.66 -5.08 4.40
N CYS A 248 -1.57 -5.54 5.64
CA CYS A 248 -1.89 -4.75 6.83
C CYS A 248 -0.96 -3.56 7.00
N TRP A 249 0.35 -3.79 6.91
CA TRP A 249 1.39 -2.75 6.98
C TRP A 249 1.21 -1.71 5.86
N HIS A 250 1.11 -2.18 4.62
CA HIS A 250 0.87 -1.34 3.45
C HIS A 250 -0.42 -0.51 3.58
N GLY A 251 -1.49 -1.14 4.07
CA GLY A 251 -2.78 -0.48 4.29
C GLY A 251 -2.69 0.67 5.28
N PHE A 252 -1.94 0.53 6.37
CA PHE A 252 -1.73 1.63 7.33
C PHE A 252 -1.00 2.82 6.72
N GLN A 253 0.06 2.59 5.94
CA GLN A 253 0.76 3.66 5.22
C GLN A 253 -0.20 4.43 4.32
N TYR A 254 -1.03 3.71 3.57
CA TYR A 254 -2.00 4.31 2.66
C TYR A 254 -3.08 5.09 3.39
N LEU A 255 -3.65 4.54 4.47
CA LEU A 255 -4.67 5.22 5.27
C LEU A 255 -4.15 6.57 5.80
N GLY A 256 -2.90 6.61 6.26
CA GLY A 256 -2.23 7.86 6.65
C GLY A 256 -2.14 8.86 5.50
N MET A 257 -1.67 8.40 4.33
CA MET A 257 -1.54 9.22 3.13
C MET A 257 -2.88 9.75 2.63
N MET A 258 -3.90 8.89 2.55
CA MET A 258 -5.23 9.22 2.06
C MET A 258 -5.92 10.22 3.00
N ARG A 259 -5.80 10.01 4.32
CA ARG A 259 -6.29 10.97 5.31
C ARG A 259 -5.62 12.33 5.14
N HIS A 260 -4.30 12.37 4.97
CA HIS A 260 -3.57 13.61 4.74
C HIS A 260 -4.01 14.34 3.47
N TYR A 261 -4.11 13.60 2.35
CA TYR A 261 -4.58 14.15 1.07
C TYR A 261 -5.98 14.77 1.21
N ASN A 262 -6.92 14.08 1.85
CA ASN A 262 -8.28 14.55 2.04
C ASN A 262 -8.31 15.84 2.89
N ARG A 263 -7.54 15.89 3.98
CA ARG A 263 -7.42 17.10 4.81
C ARG A 263 -6.87 18.30 4.02
N ASN A 264 -5.88 18.07 3.17
CA ASN A 264 -5.29 19.16 2.37
C ASN A 264 -6.19 19.59 1.22
N THR A 265 -6.94 18.66 0.63
CA THR A 265 -7.93 18.97 -0.41
C THR A 265 -9.06 19.84 0.13
N TRP A 266 -9.56 19.52 1.33
CA TRP A 266 -10.71 20.20 1.95
C TRP A 266 -10.32 21.18 3.06
N LYS A 267 -9.09 21.70 3.02
CA LYS A 267 -8.57 22.65 4.02
C LYS A 267 -9.34 23.97 4.07
N GLY A 268 -10.02 24.33 2.99
CA GLY A 268 -10.83 25.55 2.87
C GLY A 268 -12.22 25.47 3.50
N GLY A 269 -12.57 24.35 4.14
CA GLY A 269 -13.86 24.14 4.79
C GLY A 269 -14.73 23.07 4.13
N VAL A 270 -15.98 22.99 4.57
CA VAL A 270 -16.95 22.01 4.08
C VAL A 270 -17.46 22.43 2.69
N ASN A 271 -17.39 21.52 1.74
CA ASN A 271 -17.84 21.74 0.36
C ASN A 271 -19.24 21.16 0.14
N GLU A 272 -20.13 21.93 -0.47
CA GLU A 272 -21.53 21.52 -0.68
C GLU A 272 -21.71 20.31 -1.61
N ARG A 273 -20.79 20.11 -2.56
CA ARG A 273 -20.85 19.00 -3.51
C ARG A 273 -20.21 17.72 -2.95
N ALA A 274 -19.41 17.84 -1.88
CA ALA A 274 -18.69 16.75 -1.24
C ALA A 274 -18.85 16.79 0.29
N LYS A 275 -20.08 17.06 0.78
CA LYS A 275 -20.35 17.39 2.20
C LYS A 275 -19.77 16.39 3.18
N ILE A 276 -20.03 15.10 2.99
CA ILE A 276 -19.61 14.03 3.90
C ILE A 276 -18.09 14.01 4.01
N ILE A 277 -17.39 13.88 2.89
CA ILE A 277 -15.93 13.71 2.92
C ILE A 277 -15.22 15.00 3.32
N SER A 278 -15.68 16.16 2.86
CA SER A 278 -15.08 17.46 3.22
C SER A 278 -15.27 17.78 4.70
N TRP A 279 -16.42 17.45 5.29
CA TRP A 279 -16.65 17.56 6.74
C TRP A 279 -15.81 16.61 7.56
N LEU A 280 -15.74 15.33 7.16
CA LEU A 280 -14.88 14.35 7.81
C LEU A 280 -13.41 14.75 7.71
N SER A 281 -13.02 15.47 6.65
CA SER A 281 -11.66 15.99 6.40
C SER A 281 -11.26 17.17 7.26
N GLN A 282 -12.18 17.75 8.04
CA GLN A 282 -11.83 18.85 8.93
C GLN A 282 -10.91 18.39 10.09
N PRO A 283 -10.14 19.31 10.70
CA PRO A 283 -9.31 19.01 11.87
C PRO A 283 -10.14 18.47 13.05
N GLY A 284 -9.47 17.71 13.94
CA GLY A 284 -10.07 17.16 15.16
C GLY A 284 -10.00 15.64 15.25
N TRP A 285 -9.82 15.13 16.46
CA TRP A 285 -9.73 13.69 16.72
C TRP A 285 -11.05 12.98 16.40
N SER A 286 -12.19 13.55 16.81
CA SER A 286 -13.52 13.02 16.53
C SER A 286 -13.78 12.85 15.03
N ARG A 287 -13.39 13.83 14.20
CA ARG A 287 -13.47 13.75 12.73
C ARG A 287 -12.59 12.64 12.16
N GLY A 288 -11.38 12.47 12.70
CA GLY A 288 -10.48 11.37 12.32
C GLY A 288 -11.08 10.00 12.66
N PHE A 289 -11.64 9.85 13.85
CA PHE A 289 -12.31 8.62 14.27
C PHE A 289 -13.54 8.32 13.42
N LEU A 290 -14.43 9.30 13.20
CA LEU A 290 -15.61 9.15 12.35
C LEU A 290 -15.24 8.81 10.89
N TYR A 291 -14.13 9.36 10.38
CA TYR A 291 -13.62 9.00 9.07
C TYR A 291 -13.25 7.52 9.02
N TRP A 292 -12.52 7.03 10.02
CA TRP A 292 -12.15 5.62 10.09
C TRP A 292 -13.36 4.70 10.29
N ALA A 293 -14.32 5.09 11.15
CA ALA A 293 -15.58 4.38 11.34
C ALA A 293 -16.39 4.28 10.03
N MET A 294 -16.44 5.36 9.24
CA MET A 294 -17.07 5.33 7.92
C MET A 294 -16.38 4.33 6.99
N LEU A 295 -15.04 4.30 6.96
CA LEU A 295 -14.31 3.33 6.13
C LEU A 295 -14.61 1.89 6.54
N MET A 296 -14.64 1.59 7.85
CA MET A 296 -15.04 0.27 8.33
C MET A 296 -16.48 -0.07 7.97
N ALA A 297 -17.41 0.88 8.09
CA ALA A 297 -18.81 0.67 7.73
C ALA A 297 -18.97 0.38 6.23
N LEU A 298 -18.24 1.10 5.36
CA LEU A 298 -18.23 0.85 3.92
C LEU A 298 -17.64 -0.52 3.58
N ALA A 299 -16.54 -0.91 4.22
CA ALA A 299 -15.97 -2.25 4.06
C ALA A 299 -16.92 -3.35 4.57
N GLY A 300 -17.60 -3.12 5.70
CA GLY A 300 -18.63 -4.00 6.24
C GLY A 300 -19.83 -4.15 5.31
N ALA A 301 -20.27 -3.07 4.67
CA ALA A 301 -21.34 -3.12 3.67
C ALA A 301 -21.01 -4.03 2.49
N VAL A 302 -19.73 -4.11 2.07
CA VAL A 302 -19.30 -5.06 1.04
C VAL A 302 -19.54 -6.51 1.51
N TYR A 303 -19.23 -6.84 2.76
CA TYR A 303 -19.52 -8.17 3.31
C TYR A 303 -21.01 -8.47 3.42
N VAL A 304 -21.84 -7.47 3.73
CA VAL A 304 -23.31 -7.63 3.70
C VAL A 304 -23.79 -7.95 2.29
N VAL A 305 -23.25 -7.30 1.26
CA VAL A 305 -23.58 -7.59 -0.15
C VAL A 305 -23.15 -9.01 -0.53
N VAL A 306 -21.92 -9.42 -0.16
CA VAL A 306 -21.43 -10.79 -0.37
C VAL A 306 -22.37 -11.82 0.29
N PHE A 307 -22.77 -11.56 1.53
CA PHE A 307 -23.68 -12.43 2.26
C PHE A 307 -25.05 -12.52 1.58
N ALA A 308 -25.66 -11.39 1.23
CA ALA A 308 -26.94 -11.37 0.52
C ALA A 308 -26.89 -12.15 -0.81
N LEU A 309 -25.83 -11.97 -1.61
CA LEU A 309 -25.63 -12.72 -2.85
C LEU A 309 -25.51 -14.22 -2.62
N SER A 310 -24.86 -14.64 -1.52
CA SER A 310 -24.76 -16.06 -1.17
C SER A 310 -26.08 -16.70 -0.73
N LEU A 311 -27.06 -15.90 -0.30
CA LEU A 311 -28.40 -16.40 0.06
C LEU A 311 -29.32 -16.56 -1.15
N VAL A 312 -29.09 -15.81 -2.24
CA VAL A 312 -29.98 -15.75 -3.40
C VAL A 312 -29.41 -16.41 -4.66
N THR A 313 -28.23 -17.01 -4.57
CA THR A 313 -27.56 -17.71 -5.67
C THR A 313 -27.01 -19.06 -5.20
N SER A 314 -26.57 -19.91 -6.13
CA SER A 314 -25.96 -21.20 -5.80
C SER A 314 -24.51 -21.11 -5.33
N TRP A 315 -23.92 -19.92 -5.33
CA TRP A 315 -22.52 -19.72 -4.94
C TRP A 315 -22.40 -19.44 -3.44
N SER A 316 -21.43 -20.09 -2.80
CA SER A 316 -21.15 -19.91 -1.38
C SER A 316 -20.70 -18.47 -1.06
N PHE A 317 -20.77 -18.10 0.22
CA PHE A 317 -20.19 -16.86 0.74
C PHE A 317 -18.72 -16.70 0.33
N PHE A 318 -17.91 -17.76 0.44
CA PHE A 318 -16.49 -17.70 0.10
C PHE A 318 -16.24 -17.46 -1.40
N THR A 319 -17.07 -18.04 -2.27
CA THR A 319 -16.99 -17.83 -3.72
C THR A 319 -17.30 -16.37 -4.07
N TRP A 320 -18.40 -15.81 -3.53
CA TRP A 320 -18.72 -14.40 -3.72
C TRP A 320 -17.70 -13.46 -3.09
N ALA A 321 -17.20 -13.79 -1.90
CA ALA A 321 -16.15 -13.03 -1.24
C ALA A 321 -14.90 -12.98 -2.12
N GLY A 322 -14.49 -14.11 -2.69
CA GLY A 322 -13.41 -14.20 -3.67
C GLY A 322 -13.68 -13.29 -4.87
N VAL A 323 -14.80 -13.46 -5.55
CA VAL A 323 -15.13 -12.64 -6.74
C VAL A 323 -15.11 -11.15 -6.43
N ILE A 324 -15.79 -10.71 -5.37
CA ILE A 324 -15.94 -9.30 -5.03
C ILE A 324 -14.63 -8.70 -4.53
N TRP A 325 -13.95 -9.33 -3.56
CA TRP A 325 -12.72 -8.77 -3.01
C TRP A 325 -11.57 -8.78 -4.00
N VAL A 326 -11.46 -9.79 -4.86
CA VAL A 326 -10.46 -9.79 -5.94
C VAL A 326 -10.75 -8.67 -6.94
N SER A 327 -12.02 -8.49 -7.33
CA SER A 327 -12.41 -7.41 -8.24
C SER A 327 -12.10 -6.03 -7.66
N LEU A 328 -12.44 -5.81 -6.38
CA LEU A 328 -12.14 -4.56 -5.67
C LEU A 328 -10.63 -4.32 -5.56
N THR A 329 -9.86 -5.36 -5.24
CA THR A 329 -8.40 -5.29 -5.10
C THR A 329 -7.73 -4.92 -6.43
N LEU A 330 -8.08 -5.61 -7.53
CA LEU A 330 -7.53 -5.32 -8.85
C LEU A 330 -7.95 -3.93 -9.36
N SER A 331 -9.21 -3.54 -9.11
CA SER A 331 -9.70 -2.20 -9.44
C SER A 331 -8.95 -1.12 -8.66
N HIS A 332 -8.72 -1.35 -7.37
CA HIS A 332 -7.93 -0.47 -6.51
C HIS A 332 -6.51 -0.31 -7.04
N TYR A 333 -5.81 -1.41 -7.39
CA TYR A 333 -4.45 -1.34 -7.96
C TYR A 333 -4.39 -0.51 -9.22
N TRP A 334 -5.38 -0.65 -10.10
CA TRP A 334 -5.48 0.14 -11.31
C TRP A 334 -5.69 1.62 -11.01
N VAL A 335 -6.73 1.93 -10.22
CA VAL A 335 -7.12 3.31 -9.88
C VAL A 335 -5.96 4.02 -9.20
N ASP A 336 -5.31 3.40 -8.22
CA ASP A 336 -4.15 3.96 -7.53
C ASP A 336 -2.98 4.23 -8.47
N GLY A 337 -2.74 3.32 -9.41
CA GLY A 337 -1.74 3.49 -10.46
C GLY A 337 -1.96 4.76 -11.30
N VAL A 338 -3.20 5.25 -11.41
CA VAL A 338 -3.57 6.43 -12.22
C VAL A 338 -3.66 7.71 -11.38
N ILE A 339 -4.19 7.61 -10.15
CA ILE A 339 -4.47 8.80 -9.34
C ILE A 339 -3.22 9.30 -8.58
N TRP A 340 -2.25 8.44 -8.25
CA TRP A 340 -1.05 8.81 -7.48
C TRP A 340 0.16 9.26 -8.31
N LYS A 341 -0.07 10.00 -9.40
CA LYS A 341 1.01 10.49 -10.26
C LYS A 341 1.55 11.85 -9.81
N LEU A 342 2.64 11.85 -9.02
CA LEU A 342 3.32 13.07 -8.52
C LEU A 342 3.86 14.04 -9.59
N ARG A 343 3.77 13.69 -10.88
CA ARG A 343 4.00 14.63 -11.99
C ARG A 343 2.88 15.65 -12.16
N LYS A 344 1.70 15.41 -11.56
CA LYS A 344 0.57 16.35 -11.55
C LYS A 344 0.84 17.40 -10.46
N PRO A 345 0.98 18.70 -10.79
CA PRO A 345 1.32 19.74 -9.82
C PRO A 345 0.35 19.82 -8.64
N GLU A 346 -0.95 19.73 -8.93
CA GLU A 346 -2.00 19.80 -7.92
C GLU A 346 -1.89 18.67 -6.87
N LEU A 347 -1.56 17.45 -7.31
CA LEU A 347 -1.33 16.34 -6.39
C LEU A 347 -0.06 16.56 -5.57
N ALA A 348 1.02 17.02 -6.20
CA ALA A 348 2.28 17.29 -5.50
C ALA A 348 2.08 18.31 -4.37
N GLN A 349 1.32 19.38 -4.64
CA GLN A 349 0.96 20.39 -3.65
C GLN A 349 0.12 19.80 -2.52
N ARG A 350 -0.88 18.96 -2.84
CA ARG A 350 -1.75 18.30 -1.85
C ARG A 350 -1.02 17.30 -0.96
N VAL A 351 0.17 16.82 -1.33
CA VAL A 351 1.05 16.00 -0.46
C VAL A 351 2.23 16.79 0.12
N GLY A 352 2.16 18.12 0.06
CA GLY A 352 3.10 19.01 0.72
C GLY A 352 4.44 19.17 0.00
N ILE A 353 4.51 18.92 -1.31
CA ILE A 353 5.66 19.23 -2.16
C ILE A 353 5.44 20.62 -2.75
N GLN A 354 6.34 21.55 -2.45
CA GLN A 354 6.37 22.85 -3.11
C GLN A 354 6.86 22.64 -4.55
N THR A 355 6.00 22.88 -5.53
CA THR A 355 6.43 22.99 -6.92
C THR A 355 7.01 24.39 -7.11
N ALA A 356 8.23 24.51 -7.65
CA ALA A 356 8.69 25.79 -8.18
C ALA A 356 7.65 26.25 -9.21
N ALA A 357 7.09 27.45 -8.99
CA ALA A 357 6.15 28.09 -9.91
C ALA A 357 6.87 28.53 -11.18
#